data_AF-A0A973YWM0-F1
#
_entry.id   AF-A0A973YWM0-F1
#
_cell.length_a   1.000
_cell.length_b   1.000
_cell.length_c   1.000
_cell.angle_alpha   90.00
_cell.angle_beta   90.00
_cell.angle_gamma   90.00
#
_symmetry.space_group_name_H-M   'P 1'
#
loop_
_entity.id
_entity.type
_entity.pdbx_description
1 polymer ?
#
loop_
_entity_poly.entity_id
_entity_poly.type
_entity_poly.pdbx_seq_one_letter_code
_entity_poly.pdbx_strand_id
1 'polypeptide(L)'
;MLTRRLAAASPAKVAGFTLIEMMVAIVLGMLVVGAVLAFIVSLVRANSETVLSTRLNQELRATMALISNDVRRARGLMDPIAAVGKGGVVANPYSTIDLSTANCMRYSYAETTGGTTNYRAVRLDTTTGKVVMVRASTAGAAACNSAGTSLNTDGIEITGLTFTNPGGNARRIDVVLTGRLRNKPAFMRESAGGGVTDKTIRQTVSIRSNGT
;
A
#
# COMPACT_ATOMS: atom_id res chain seq x y z
N MET A 1 -83.52 17.80 11.24
CA MET A 1 -82.27 17.07 11.48
C MET A 1 -82.28 15.81 10.61
N LEU A 2 -81.48 15.77 9.54
CA LEU A 2 -81.43 14.64 8.60
C LEU A 2 -80.57 13.49 9.16
N THR A 3 -81.14 12.30 9.27
CA THR A 3 -80.44 11.06 9.61
C THR A 3 -79.83 10.44 8.36
N ARG A 4 -78.50 10.51 8.24
CA ARG A 4 -77.72 9.88 7.15
C ARG A 4 -77.56 8.39 7.46
N ARG A 5 -78.25 7.52 6.71
CA ARG A 5 -78.07 6.06 6.79
C ARG A 5 -76.70 5.69 6.20
N LEU A 6 -75.84 5.08 7.01
CA LEU A 6 -74.59 4.43 6.56
C LEU A 6 -74.96 3.12 5.86
N ALA A 7 -74.59 2.98 4.60
CA ALA A 7 -74.74 1.73 3.85
C ALA A 7 -73.69 0.70 4.33
N ALA A 8 -74.13 -0.50 4.68
CA ALA A 8 -73.27 -1.61 5.07
C ALA A 8 -72.52 -2.16 3.83
N ALA A 9 -71.20 -2.27 3.93
CA ALA A 9 -70.37 -2.85 2.87
C ALA A 9 -70.58 -4.37 2.79
N SER A 10 -70.79 -4.90 1.58
CA SER A 10 -70.96 -6.34 1.33
C SER A 10 -69.66 -7.12 1.59
N PRO A 11 -69.75 -8.36 2.11
CA PRO A 11 -68.57 -9.18 2.32
C PRO A 11 -67.95 -9.56 0.97
N ALA A 12 -66.67 -9.25 0.79
CA ALA A 12 -65.93 -9.63 -0.40
C ALA A 12 -65.80 -11.17 -0.46
N LYS A 13 -66.21 -11.77 -1.58
CA LYS A 13 -65.97 -13.20 -1.85
C LYS A 13 -64.48 -13.44 -2.03
N VAL A 14 -63.90 -14.30 -1.19
CA VAL A 14 -62.51 -14.78 -1.36
C VAL A 14 -62.53 -15.92 -2.39
N ALA A 15 -61.91 -15.69 -3.55
CA ALA A 15 -61.64 -16.75 -4.52
C ALA A 15 -60.37 -17.52 -4.09
N GLY A 16 -60.39 -18.85 -4.16
CA GLY A 16 -59.22 -19.70 -3.91
C GLY A 16 -58.30 -19.79 -5.13
N PHE A 17 -57.03 -20.10 -4.90
CA PHE A 17 -56.06 -20.33 -5.97
C PHE A 17 -56.14 -21.75 -6.52
N THR A 18 -55.96 -21.88 -7.82
CA THR A 18 -55.83 -23.18 -8.48
C THR A 18 -54.45 -23.79 -8.21
N LEU A 19 -54.35 -25.13 -8.29
CA LEU A 19 -53.09 -25.83 -8.07
C LEU A 19 -51.99 -25.36 -9.04
N ILE A 20 -52.36 -25.09 -10.30
CA ILE A 20 -51.41 -24.63 -11.31
C ILE A 20 -50.91 -23.20 -11.05
N GLU A 21 -51.74 -22.30 -10.53
CA GLU A 21 -51.30 -20.95 -10.13
C GLU A 21 -50.27 -21.01 -9.00
N MET A 22 -50.44 -21.93 -8.05
CA MET A 22 -49.47 -22.15 -6.98
C MET A 22 -48.15 -22.71 -7.50
N MET A 23 -48.19 -23.63 -8.47
CA MET A 23 -46.96 -24.16 -9.10
C MET A 23 -46.20 -23.06 -9.84
N VAL A 24 -46.88 -22.25 -10.64
CA VAL A 24 -46.26 -21.14 -11.39
C VAL A 24 -45.70 -20.09 -10.43
N ALA A 25 -46.45 -19.73 -9.38
CA ALA A 25 -46.00 -18.76 -8.38
C ALA A 25 -44.72 -19.21 -7.66
N ILE A 26 -44.61 -20.49 -7.29
CA ILE A 26 -43.41 -21.03 -6.64
C ILE A 26 -42.21 -21.01 -7.60
N VAL A 27 -42.40 -21.41 -8.86
CA VAL A 27 -41.32 -21.40 -9.86
C VAL A 27 -40.80 -19.99 -10.11
N LEU A 28 -41.70 -19.02 -10.30
CA LEU A 28 -41.31 -17.61 -10.46
C LEU A 28 -40.66 -17.05 -9.19
N GLY A 29 -41.17 -17.40 -8.02
CA GLY A 29 -40.59 -17.04 -6.73
C GLY A 29 -39.15 -17.55 -6.58
N MET A 30 -38.90 -18.82 -6.93
CA MET A 30 -37.55 -19.38 -6.92
C MET A 30 -36.61 -18.68 -7.90
N LEU A 31 -37.09 -18.35 -9.10
CA LEU A 31 -36.29 -17.63 -10.10
C LEU A 31 -35.85 -16.26 -9.59
N VAL A 32 -36.78 -15.49 -9.01
CA VAL A 32 -36.49 -14.15 -8.46
C VAL A 32 -35.53 -14.24 -7.28
N VAL A 33 -35.75 -15.17 -6.33
CA VAL A 33 -34.84 -15.35 -5.18
C VAL A 33 -33.44 -15.77 -5.65
N GLY A 34 -33.34 -16.68 -6.63
CA GLY A 34 -32.07 -17.08 -7.22
C GLY A 34 -31.32 -15.91 -7.84
N ALA A 35 -32.01 -15.06 -8.59
CA ALA A 35 -31.42 -13.86 -9.19
C ALA A 35 -30.93 -12.86 -8.12
N VAL A 36 -31.73 -12.62 -7.07
CA VAL A 36 -31.36 -11.71 -5.97
C VAL A 36 -30.16 -12.24 -5.18
N LEU A 37 -30.10 -13.54 -4.90
CA LEU A 37 -28.96 -14.16 -4.22
C LEU A 37 -27.68 -14.03 -5.06
N ALA A 38 -27.74 -14.30 -6.36
CA ALA A 38 -26.61 -14.13 -7.26
C ALA A 38 -26.13 -12.67 -7.29
N PHE A 39 -27.06 -11.71 -7.32
CA PHE A 39 -26.77 -10.29 -7.24
C PHE A 39 -26.09 -9.89 -5.93
N ILE A 40 -26.62 -10.33 -4.78
CA ILE A 40 -26.04 -10.04 -3.46
C ILE A 40 -24.62 -10.60 -3.36
N VAL A 41 -24.38 -11.83 -3.82
CA VAL A 41 -23.04 -12.42 -3.84
C VAL A 41 -22.07 -11.58 -4.68
N SER A 42 -22.51 -11.11 -5.85
CA SER A 42 -21.71 -10.22 -6.70
C SER A 42 -21.40 -8.89 -6.01
N LEU A 43 -22.39 -8.29 -5.35
CA LEU A 43 -22.23 -7.04 -4.61
C LEU A 43 -21.25 -7.19 -3.44
N VAL A 44 -21.34 -8.27 -2.67
CA VAL A 44 -20.43 -8.55 -1.55
C VAL A 44 -18.98 -8.74 -2.05
N ARG A 45 -18.79 -9.44 -3.18
CA ARG A 45 -17.47 -9.61 -3.79
C ARG A 45 -16.88 -8.27 -4.22
N ALA A 46 -17.64 -7.45 -4.93
CA ALA A 46 -17.22 -6.13 -5.40
C ALA A 46 -16.84 -5.19 -4.24
N ASN A 47 -17.63 -5.18 -3.17
CA ASN A 47 -17.33 -4.41 -1.97
C ASN A 47 -16.04 -4.90 -1.29
N SER A 48 -15.89 -6.21 -1.15
CA SER A 48 -14.69 -6.80 -0.53
C SER A 48 -13.42 -6.48 -1.33
N GLU A 49 -13.48 -6.57 -2.66
CA GLU A 49 -12.36 -6.19 -3.53
C GLU A 49 -11.99 -4.71 -3.37
N THR A 50 -12.98 -3.82 -3.32
CA THR A 50 -12.77 -2.38 -3.13
C THR A 50 -12.09 -2.09 -1.80
N VAL A 51 -12.54 -2.71 -0.71
CA VAL A 51 -11.95 -2.57 0.63
C VAL A 51 -10.50 -3.06 0.65
N LEU A 52 -10.25 -4.25 0.10
CA LEU A 52 -8.93 -4.86 0.07
C LEU A 52 -7.93 -4.07 -0.79
N SER A 53 -8.38 -3.57 -1.95
CA SER A 53 -7.58 -2.68 -2.80
C SER A 53 -7.24 -1.37 -2.08
N THR A 54 -8.21 -0.79 -1.35
CA THR A 54 -7.99 0.44 -0.57
C THR A 54 -6.97 0.20 0.54
N ARG A 55 -7.09 -0.90 1.27
CA ARG A 55 -6.14 -1.31 2.31
C ARG A 55 -4.72 -1.49 1.76
N LEU A 56 -4.57 -2.24 0.66
CA LEU A 56 -3.28 -2.43 0.00
C LEU A 56 -2.63 -1.08 -0.37
N ASN A 57 -3.42 -0.18 -0.96
CA ASN A 57 -2.95 1.15 -1.32
C ASN A 57 -2.53 1.99 -0.10
N GLN A 58 -3.26 1.91 1.02
CA GLN A 58 -2.91 2.59 2.26
C GLN A 58 -1.62 2.05 2.87
N GLU A 59 -1.46 0.73 2.93
CA GLU A 59 -0.25 0.11 3.47
C GLU A 59 0.97 0.40 2.58
N LEU A 60 0.85 0.34 1.25
CA LEU A 60 1.93 0.72 0.33
C LEU A 60 2.32 2.19 0.49
N ARG A 61 1.35 3.10 0.58
CA ARG A 61 1.62 4.53 0.82
C ARG A 61 2.31 4.77 2.16
N ALA A 62 1.89 4.06 3.22
CA ALA A 62 2.52 4.16 4.52
C ALA A 62 3.98 3.68 4.48
N THR A 63 4.25 2.51 3.88
CA THR A 63 5.62 2.01 3.71
C THR A 63 6.46 2.95 2.85
N MET A 64 5.93 3.48 1.74
CA MET A 64 6.63 4.48 0.92
C MET A 64 6.90 5.79 1.68
N ALA A 65 5.97 6.25 2.52
CA ALA A 65 6.19 7.42 3.36
C ALA A 65 7.35 7.19 4.36
N LEU A 66 7.44 6.00 4.95
CA LEU A 66 8.57 5.63 5.82
C LEU A 66 9.89 5.59 5.05
N ILE A 67 9.93 4.94 3.89
CA ILE A 67 11.13 4.87 3.04
C ILE A 67 11.54 6.27 2.60
N SER A 68 10.61 7.08 2.08
CA SER A 68 10.91 8.42 1.60
C SER A 68 11.39 9.35 2.71
N ASN A 69 10.79 9.28 3.90
CA ASN A 69 11.24 10.07 5.04
C ASN A 69 12.66 9.71 5.50
N ASP A 70 13.05 8.43 5.42
CA ASP A 70 14.41 8.00 5.77
C ASP A 70 15.40 8.36 4.65
N VAL A 71 15.03 8.15 3.38
CA VAL A 71 15.83 8.56 2.21
C VAL A 71 16.08 10.06 2.19
N ARG A 72 15.12 10.90 2.63
CA ARG A 72 15.32 12.37 2.75
C ARG A 72 16.47 12.72 3.68
N ARG A 73 16.76 11.90 4.69
CA ARG A 73 17.87 12.11 5.65
C ARG A 73 19.22 11.74 5.07
N ALA A 74 19.27 10.98 3.97
CA ALA A 74 20.51 10.58 3.34
C ALA A 74 21.39 11.81 3.02
N ARG A 75 22.70 11.66 3.24
CA ARG A 75 23.70 12.72 3.05
C ARG A 75 23.53 13.96 3.93
N GLY A 76 22.63 13.90 4.93
CA GLY A 76 22.38 15.01 5.84
C GLY A 76 23.58 15.32 6.72
N LEU A 77 23.99 16.58 6.74
CA LEU A 77 24.97 17.15 7.66
C LEU A 77 24.23 18.11 8.59
N MET A 78 24.44 17.99 9.91
CA MET A 78 23.73 18.84 10.88
C MET A 78 24.29 20.25 11.02
N ASP A 79 25.58 20.46 10.75
CA ASP A 79 26.18 21.79 10.75
C ASP A 79 26.70 22.17 9.34
N PRO A 80 25.80 22.60 8.44
CA PRO A 80 26.23 23.13 7.15
C PRO A 80 26.88 24.51 7.28
N ILE A 81 26.77 25.20 8.43
CA ILE A 81 27.28 26.56 8.63
C ILE A 81 28.78 26.54 8.93
N ALA A 82 29.28 25.54 9.65
CA ALA A 82 30.72 25.31 9.81
C ALA A 82 31.47 25.12 8.48
N ALA A 83 30.75 24.81 7.41
CA ALA A 83 31.24 24.69 6.04
C ALA A 83 31.15 26.00 5.23
N VAL A 84 30.33 26.97 5.67
CA VAL A 84 30.16 28.27 4.99
C VAL A 84 31.34 29.19 5.33
N GLY A 85 31.98 29.77 4.31
CA GLY A 85 33.06 30.75 4.48
C GLY A 85 34.48 30.18 4.50
N LYS A 86 34.67 28.86 4.38
CA LYS A 86 36.02 28.22 4.34
C LYS A 86 36.72 28.23 2.98
N GLY A 87 36.22 28.97 1.99
CA GLY A 87 36.94 29.25 0.73
C GLY A 87 37.28 28.03 -0.13
N GLY A 88 36.58 26.90 0.02
CA GLY A 88 36.84 25.66 -0.73
C GLY A 88 35.63 24.72 -0.80
N VAL A 89 35.72 23.66 -1.61
CA VAL A 89 34.71 22.60 -1.69
C VAL A 89 34.72 21.83 -0.37
N VAL A 90 33.70 22.03 0.48
CA VAL A 90 33.55 21.22 1.69
C VAL A 90 33.05 19.85 1.28
N ALA A 91 33.96 18.88 1.27
CA ALA A 91 33.65 17.48 0.99
C ALA A 91 32.72 16.93 2.06
N ASN A 92 31.52 16.50 1.65
CA ASN A 92 30.60 15.83 2.56
C ASN A 92 31.07 14.38 2.77
N PRO A 93 31.44 13.96 4.00
CA PRO A 93 31.85 12.58 4.27
C PRO A 93 30.72 11.56 4.09
N TYR A 94 29.47 12.04 4.01
CA TYR A 94 28.26 11.25 3.76
C TYR A 94 27.77 11.39 2.32
N SER A 95 28.65 11.74 1.38
CA SER A 95 28.27 11.98 -0.03
C SER A 95 27.85 10.72 -0.79
N THR A 96 28.26 9.55 -0.32
CA THR A 96 28.07 8.28 -1.01
C THR A 96 26.70 7.67 -0.72
N ILE A 97 25.99 7.30 -1.80
CA ILE A 97 24.81 6.44 -1.77
C ILE A 97 25.16 5.22 -2.60
N ASP A 98 25.15 4.06 -1.98
CA ASP A 98 25.44 2.79 -2.65
C ASP A 98 24.12 2.12 -3.07
N LEU A 99 23.94 2.06 -4.39
CA LEU A 99 22.83 1.40 -5.09
C LEU A 99 23.31 0.20 -5.92
N SER A 100 24.55 -0.26 -5.71
CA SER A 100 25.16 -1.34 -6.51
C SER A 100 24.48 -2.69 -6.27
N THR A 101 23.86 -2.86 -5.10
CA THR A 101 23.10 -4.06 -4.76
C THR A 101 21.63 -3.90 -5.15
N ALA A 102 21.11 -4.82 -5.96
CA ALA A 102 19.71 -4.81 -6.37
C ALA A 102 18.75 -4.78 -5.17
N ASN A 103 17.66 -4.03 -5.31
CA ASN A 103 16.62 -3.84 -4.29
C ASN A 103 17.12 -3.34 -2.93
N CYS A 104 18.34 -2.79 -2.86
CA CYS A 104 18.93 -2.27 -1.65
C CYS A 104 19.52 -0.89 -1.91
N MET A 105 19.39 -0.01 -0.93
CA MET A 105 20.03 1.28 -0.90
C MET A 105 20.73 1.45 0.43
N ARG A 106 22.02 1.80 0.41
CA ARG A 106 22.83 2.12 1.59
C ARG A 106 23.23 3.58 1.58
N TYR A 107 23.15 4.21 2.73
CA TYR A 107 23.54 5.61 2.90
C TYR A 107 23.95 5.88 4.34
N SER A 108 24.61 7.00 4.52
CA SER A 108 24.97 7.53 5.82
C SER A 108 24.51 8.97 5.96
N TYR A 109 24.46 9.41 7.22
CA TYR A 109 24.14 10.77 7.60
C TYR A 109 24.57 11.00 9.06
N ALA A 110 24.61 12.25 9.51
CA ALA A 110 24.78 12.59 10.92
C ALA A 110 23.51 13.25 11.45
N GLU A 111 23.11 12.92 12.68
CA GLU A 111 21.94 13.55 13.36
C GLU A 111 22.33 14.62 14.38
N THR A 112 23.61 14.77 14.70
CA THR A 112 24.12 15.77 15.64
C THR A 112 25.45 16.37 15.19
N THR A 113 25.73 17.62 15.60
CA THR A 113 27.00 18.31 15.33
C THR A 113 28.14 17.59 16.04
N GLY A 114 29.20 17.21 15.31
CA GLY A 114 30.29 16.37 15.83
C GLY A 114 29.87 14.93 16.18
N GLY A 115 28.66 14.53 15.77
CA GLY A 115 28.05 13.26 16.14
C GLY A 115 28.57 12.04 15.40
N THR A 116 28.28 10.87 15.97
CA THR A 116 28.55 9.57 15.36
C THR A 116 27.81 9.45 14.02
N THR A 117 28.53 8.99 13.00
CA THR A 117 27.94 8.67 11.70
C THR A 117 26.89 7.58 11.85
N ASN A 118 25.67 7.87 11.38
CA ASN A 118 24.60 6.90 11.30
C ASN A 118 24.63 6.25 9.92
N TYR A 119 24.73 4.92 9.89
CA TYR A 119 24.63 4.14 8.66
C TYR A 119 23.27 3.45 8.59
N ARG A 120 22.68 3.47 7.40
CA ARG A 120 21.39 2.85 7.11
C ARG A 120 21.48 2.03 5.84
N ALA A 121 20.71 0.95 5.81
CA ALA A 121 20.38 0.25 4.59
C ALA A 121 18.89 -0.01 4.54
N VAL A 122 18.26 0.24 3.40
CA VAL A 122 16.87 -0.15 3.14
C VAL A 122 16.90 -1.18 2.03
N ARG A 123 16.34 -2.36 2.28
CA ARG A 123 16.32 -3.43 1.29
C ARG A 123 14.98 -4.17 1.24
N LEU A 124 14.71 -4.81 0.11
CA LEU A 124 13.69 -5.84 0.01
C LEU A 124 14.27 -7.20 0.42
N ASP A 125 13.64 -7.83 1.39
CA ASP A 125 13.79 -9.25 1.65
C ASP A 125 12.84 -10.02 0.72
N THR A 126 13.38 -10.61 -0.34
CA THR A 126 12.59 -11.32 -1.36
C THR A 126 12.03 -12.65 -0.85
N THR A 127 12.58 -13.21 0.21
CA THR A 127 12.13 -14.47 0.81
C THR A 127 10.86 -14.25 1.64
N THR A 128 10.84 -13.16 2.41
CA THR A 128 9.69 -12.80 3.25
C THR A 128 8.73 -11.83 2.56
N GLY A 129 9.16 -11.16 1.49
CA GLY A 129 8.46 -10.08 0.81
C GLY A 129 8.27 -8.85 1.70
N LYS A 130 9.28 -8.55 2.52
CA LYS A 130 9.26 -7.41 3.46
C LYS A 130 10.35 -6.41 3.13
N VAL A 131 10.05 -5.12 3.30
CA VAL A 131 11.08 -4.09 3.28
C VAL A 131 11.70 -4.01 4.67
N VAL A 132 13.01 -4.21 4.72
CA VAL A 132 13.80 -4.22 5.95
C VAL A 132 14.68 -2.99 5.99
N MET A 133 14.67 -2.31 7.14
CA MET A 133 15.57 -1.21 7.44
C MET A 133 16.63 -1.66 8.45
N VAL A 134 17.89 -1.57 8.03
CA VAL A 134 19.07 -1.81 8.86
C VAL A 134 19.54 -0.49 9.44
N ARG A 135 19.87 -0.48 10.72
CA ARG A 135 20.46 0.65 11.43
C ARG A 135 21.78 0.22 12.06
N ALA A 136 22.86 0.94 11.80
CA ALA A 136 24.15 0.64 12.38
C ALA A 136 24.99 1.90 12.65
N SER A 137 26.03 1.74 13.47
CA SER A 137 27.04 2.75 13.79
C SER A 137 28.29 2.66 12.90
N THR A 138 28.42 1.61 12.08
CA THR A 138 29.54 1.43 11.14
C THR A 138 29.05 1.06 9.74
N ALA A 139 29.83 1.38 8.71
CA ALA A 139 29.49 1.10 7.31
C ALA A 139 29.34 -0.41 7.02
N GLY A 140 30.20 -1.24 7.63
CA GLY A 140 30.18 -2.69 7.46
C GLY A 140 28.96 -3.36 8.08
N ALA A 141 28.44 -2.83 9.19
CA ALA A 141 27.25 -3.36 9.86
C ALA A 141 25.93 -2.88 9.22
N ALA A 142 25.96 -1.84 8.38
CA ALA A 142 24.84 -1.44 7.53
C ALA A 142 24.94 -2.08 6.14
N ALA A 143 25.20 -3.38 6.07
CA ALA A 143 25.19 -4.12 4.82
C ALA A 143 23.76 -4.48 4.42
N CYS A 144 23.52 -4.68 3.12
CA CYS A 144 22.20 -5.05 2.62
C CYS A 144 21.71 -6.37 3.23
N ASN A 145 22.60 -7.32 3.50
CA ASN A 145 22.26 -8.62 4.09
C ASN A 145 22.17 -8.60 5.63
N SER A 146 22.44 -7.47 6.28
CA SER A 146 22.36 -7.36 7.73
C SER A 146 20.92 -7.52 8.23
N ALA A 147 20.79 -7.95 9.48
CA ALA A 147 19.52 -7.99 10.18
C ALA A 147 18.97 -6.56 10.37
N GLY A 148 17.66 -6.41 10.33
CA GLY A 148 17.00 -5.12 10.46
C GLY A 148 15.53 -5.25 10.83
N THR A 149 14.85 -4.12 10.87
CA THR A 149 13.42 -4.03 11.23
C THR A 149 12.55 -3.99 9.98
N SER A 150 11.48 -4.79 9.96
CA SER A 150 10.51 -4.74 8.85
C SER A 150 9.66 -3.45 8.91
N LEU A 151 9.41 -2.84 7.75
CA LEU A 151 8.65 -1.59 7.60
C LEU A 151 7.20 -1.79 7.16
N ASN A 152 6.88 -2.93 6.54
CA ASN A 152 5.52 -3.30 6.17
C ASN A 152 4.95 -4.35 7.13
N THR A 153 3.63 -4.39 7.19
CA THR A 153 2.87 -5.40 7.92
C THR A 153 2.83 -6.74 7.16
N ASP A 154 2.45 -7.81 7.85
CA ASP A 154 2.32 -9.16 7.30
C ASP A 154 1.17 -9.32 6.30
N GLY A 155 0.19 -8.40 6.32
CA GLY A 155 -0.96 -8.41 5.42
C GLY A 155 -0.61 -8.20 3.94
N ILE A 156 0.53 -7.56 3.67
CA ILE A 156 1.04 -7.31 2.32
C ILE A 156 2.42 -7.92 2.12
N GLU A 157 2.69 -8.21 0.86
CA GLU A 157 3.96 -8.70 0.38
C GLU A 157 4.48 -7.71 -0.67
N ILE A 158 5.69 -7.21 -0.46
CA ILE A 158 6.40 -6.38 -1.42
C ILE A 158 7.13 -7.31 -2.39
N THR A 159 6.83 -7.16 -3.67
CA THR A 159 7.36 -7.99 -4.76
C THR A 159 8.49 -7.30 -5.51
N GLY A 160 8.52 -5.97 -5.46
CA GLY A 160 9.56 -5.17 -6.11
C GLY A 160 9.87 -3.93 -5.31
N LEU A 161 11.16 -3.62 -5.20
CA LEU A 161 11.65 -2.37 -4.66
C LEU A 161 12.86 -1.96 -5.48
N THR A 162 12.81 -0.81 -6.15
CA THR A 162 13.97 -0.31 -6.89
C THR A 162 14.29 1.10 -6.46
N PHE A 163 15.59 1.34 -6.26
CA PHE A 163 16.14 2.67 -6.01
C PHE A 163 16.96 3.05 -7.23
N THR A 164 16.63 4.18 -7.83
CA THR A 164 17.38 4.71 -8.98
C THR A 164 17.66 6.17 -8.78
N ASN A 165 18.80 6.64 -9.29
CA ASN A 165 19.08 8.06 -9.37
C ASN A 165 18.72 8.50 -10.81
N PRO A 166 17.70 9.35 -11.02
CA PRO A 166 17.21 9.70 -12.35
C PRO A 166 18.20 10.45 -13.27
N GLY A 167 19.46 10.62 -12.86
CA GLY A 167 20.45 11.38 -13.63
C GLY A 167 20.20 12.88 -13.52
N GLY A 168 21.24 13.68 -13.77
CA GLY A 168 21.17 15.15 -13.78
C GLY A 168 21.09 15.82 -12.40
N ASN A 169 20.72 15.11 -11.33
CA ASN A 169 20.78 15.65 -9.96
C ASN A 169 21.11 14.55 -8.94
N ALA A 170 22.33 14.56 -8.40
CA ALA A 170 22.81 13.63 -7.36
C ALA A 170 22.00 13.69 -6.04
N ARG A 171 21.00 14.60 -5.96
CA ARG A 171 20.13 14.82 -4.80
C ARG A 171 18.72 14.26 -4.95
N ARG A 172 18.43 13.49 -6.01
CA ARG A 172 17.13 12.85 -6.22
C ARG A 172 17.28 11.34 -6.25
N ILE A 173 16.37 10.65 -5.57
CA ILE A 173 16.27 9.19 -5.57
C ILE A 173 14.84 8.83 -5.94
N ASP A 174 14.68 8.10 -7.03
CA ASP A 174 13.42 7.50 -7.44
C ASP A 174 13.27 6.17 -6.73
N VAL A 175 12.21 6.08 -5.93
CA VAL A 175 11.80 4.86 -5.24
C VAL A 175 10.58 4.31 -5.97
N VAL A 176 10.68 3.05 -6.39
CA VAL A 176 9.55 2.31 -6.97
C VAL A 176 9.27 1.15 -6.04
N LEU A 177 8.05 1.07 -5.53
CA LEU A 177 7.58 0.02 -4.64
C LEU A 177 6.43 -0.72 -5.32
N THR A 178 6.53 -2.03 -5.41
CA THR A 178 5.50 -2.91 -5.96
C THR A 178 5.11 -3.93 -4.91
N GLY A 179 3.81 -4.13 -4.69
CA GLY A 179 3.35 -5.14 -3.75
C GLY A 179 1.91 -5.59 -3.98
N ARG A 180 1.55 -6.64 -3.26
CA ARG A 180 0.26 -7.32 -3.33
C ARG A 180 -0.17 -7.79 -1.95
N LEU A 181 -1.44 -8.18 -1.82
CA LEU A 181 -1.93 -8.83 -0.61
C LEU A 181 -1.32 -10.22 -0.47
N ARG A 182 -0.89 -10.58 0.74
CA ARG A 182 -0.32 -11.90 1.02
C ARG A 182 -1.40 -12.99 0.94
N ASN A 183 -2.52 -12.76 1.61
CA ASN A 183 -3.63 -13.73 1.70
C ASN A 183 -4.88 -13.17 1.02
N LYS A 184 -4.98 -13.33 -0.30
CA LYS A 184 -6.19 -12.97 -1.05
C LYS A 184 -7.32 -13.99 -0.83
N PRO A 185 -8.58 -13.57 -0.67
CA PRO A 185 -9.72 -14.47 -0.58
C PRO A 185 -9.87 -15.35 -1.83
N ALA A 186 -10.43 -16.56 -1.68
CA ALA A 186 -10.57 -17.52 -2.78
C ALA A 186 -11.30 -16.97 -4.01
N PHE A 187 -12.37 -16.18 -3.81
CA PHE A 187 -13.14 -15.57 -4.90
C PHE A 187 -12.33 -14.57 -5.76
N MET A 188 -11.19 -14.09 -5.25
CA MET A 188 -10.27 -13.18 -5.92
C MET A 188 -9.10 -13.93 -6.58
N ARG A 189 -9.02 -15.26 -6.41
CA ARG A 189 -8.01 -16.12 -7.07
C ARG A 189 -8.45 -16.55 -8.47
N GLU A 190 -9.76 -16.67 -8.68
CA GLU A 190 -10.37 -17.30 -9.86
C GLU A 190 -10.64 -16.33 -11.04
N SER A 191 -10.55 -15.00 -10.88
CA SER A 191 -10.83 -14.12 -12.01
C SER A 191 -9.66 -14.18 -12.99
N ALA A 192 -9.92 -14.74 -14.18
CA ALA A 192 -8.99 -14.94 -15.30
C ALA A 192 -8.45 -13.63 -15.93
N GLY A 193 -8.40 -12.54 -15.16
CA GLY A 193 -7.86 -11.24 -15.55
C GLY A 193 -7.74 -10.21 -14.43
N GLY A 194 -7.92 -10.56 -13.15
CA GLY A 194 -8.05 -9.54 -12.10
C GLY A 194 -7.82 -9.99 -10.66
N GLY A 195 -7.04 -11.05 -10.41
CA GLY A 195 -6.62 -11.33 -9.04
C GLY A 195 -5.62 -10.26 -8.59
N VAL A 196 -5.94 -9.51 -7.52
CA VAL A 196 -5.17 -8.35 -6.97
C VAL A 196 -3.84 -8.16 -7.67
N THR A 197 -3.95 -7.34 -8.71
CA THR A 197 -2.91 -6.84 -9.59
C THR A 197 -1.86 -6.20 -8.69
N ASP A 198 -0.61 -6.64 -8.82
CA ASP A 198 0.53 -5.98 -8.19
C ASP A 198 0.34 -4.46 -8.31
N LYS A 199 0.31 -3.77 -7.17
CA LYS A 199 0.18 -2.32 -7.12
C LYS A 199 1.57 -1.74 -7.07
N THR A 200 1.88 -0.94 -8.07
CA THR A 200 3.14 -0.19 -8.15
C THR A 200 2.88 1.26 -7.78
N ILE A 201 3.69 1.79 -6.86
CA ILE A 201 3.76 3.21 -6.55
C ILE A 201 5.19 3.72 -6.79
N ARG A 202 5.30 4.94 -7.29
CA ARG A 202 6.58 5.58 -7.62
C ARG A 202 6.64 6.92 -6.92
N GLN A 203 7.79 7.24 -6.33
CA GLN A 203 8.01 8.52 -5.70
C GLN A 203 9.46 8.96 -5.89
N THR A 204 9.63 10.18 -6.40
CA THR A 204 10.93 10.85 -6.41
C THR A 204 11.14 11.59 -5.11
N VAL A 205 12.23 11.27 -4.42
CA VAL A 205 12.58 11.82 -3.12
C VAL A 205 13.81 12.72 -3.26
N SER A 206 13.68 13.97 -2.82
CA SER A 206 14.80 14.90 -2.72
C SER A 206 15.53 14.73 -1.39
N ILE A 207 16.84 14.50 -1.42
CA ILE A 207 17.66 14.33 -0.22
C ILE A 207 18.20 15.68 0.28
N ARG A 208 18.40 15.82 1.60
CA ARG A 208 18.84 17.07 2.25
C ARG A 208 20.33 17.42 2.06
N SER A 209 21.02 16.89 1.05
CA SER A 209 22.48 16.99 0.92
C SER A 209 23.00 18.43 1.01
N ASN A 210 23.74 18.72 2.09
CA ASN A 210 24.46 19.97 2.31
C ASN A 210 25.93 19.75 1.87
N GLY A 211 26.28 20.19 0.65
CA GLY A 211 27.59 19.95 0.04
C GLY A 211 27.52 19.14 -1.25
N THR A 212 28.61 19.15 -2.02
CA THR A 212 28.82 18.31 -3.23
C THR A 212 29.22 16.90 -2.83
#